data_AF-A0A453D464-F1
#
_entry.id   AF-A0A453D464-F1
#
_cell.length_a   1.000
_cell.length_b   1.000
_cell.length_c   1.000
_cell.angle_alpha   90.00
_cell.angle_beta   90.00
_cell.angle_gamma   90.00
#
_symmetry.space_group_name_H-M   'P 1'
#
loop_
_entity.id
_entity.type
_entity.pdbx_description
1 polymer ?
#
loop_
_entity_poly.entity_id
_entity_poly.type
_entity_poly.pdbx_seq_one_letter_code
_entity_poly.pdbx_strand_id
1 'polypeptide(L)'
;VEANRDIEKRSLREGHQPKLTHIVCDIDGTVVDYEGHLHSESIESLREAVSQGVTVIMLTGKTRASTIATFKLLNMEGRGDFISENSPGVFLQGSLVYGEHGQLIYRAN
;
A
#
# COMPACT_ATOMS: atom_id res chain seq x y z
N VAL A 1 -19.20 -37.62 21.66
CA VAL A 1 -19.83 -36.69 20.69
C VAL A 1 -19.20 -35.29 20.73
N GLU A 2 -18.62 -34.84 21.86
CA GLU A 2 -17.92 -33.55 21.96
C GLU A 2 -16.58 -33.47 21.21
N ALA A 3 -15.77 -34.54 21.23
CA ALA A 3 -14.44 -34.53 20.58
C ALA A 3 -14.48 -34.26 19.06
N ASN A 4 -15.56 -34.65 18.37
CA ASN A 4 -15.72 -34.39 16.92
C ASN A 4 -16.06 -32.92 16.61
N ARG A 5 -16.78 -32.23 17.51
CA ARG A 5 -17.10 -30.80 17.34
C ARG A 5 -15.87 -29.92 17.53
N ASP A 6 -14.94 -30.33 18.38
CA ASP A 6 -13.70 -29.59 18.61
C ASP A 6 -12.69 -29.77 17.47
N ILE A 7 -12.69 -30.93 16.83
CA ILE A 7 -11.91 -31.18 15.60
C ILE A 7 -12.47 -30.33 14.45
N GLU A 8 -13.79 -30.36 14.19
CA GLU A 8 -14.42 -29.50 13.17
C GLU A 8 -14.17 -28.00 13.42
N LYS A 9 -14.27 -27.53 14.68
CA LYS A 9 -13.98 -26.13 15.04
C LYS A 9 -12.52 -25.73 14.84
N ARG A 10 -11.57 -26.65 15.03
CA ARG A 10 -10.14 -26.40 14.72
C ARG A 10 -9.90 -26.40 13.22
N SER A 11 -10.48 -27.35 12.48
CA SER A 11 -10.39 -27.42 11.02
C SER A 11 -11.01 -26.21 10.32
N LEU A 12 -12.08 -25.65 10.89
CA LEU A 12 -12.70 -24.39 10.42
C LEU A 12 -11.84 -23.15 10.73
N ARG A 13 -10.99 -23.19 11.77
CA ARG A 13 -10.04 -22.10 12.11
C ARG A 13 -8.73 -22.19 11.33
N GLU A 14 -8.34 -23.38 10.91
CA GLU A 14 -7.20 -23.65 10.03
C GLU A 14 -7.54 -23.41 8.53
N GLY A 15 -8.82 -23.23 8.21
CA GLY A 15 -9.31 -22.91 6.88
C GLY A 15 -9.28 -21.41 6.59
N HIS A 16 -8.23 -20.98 5.88
CA HIS A 16 -8.05 -19.63 5.31
C HIS A 16 -7.98 -18.51 6.34
N GLN A 17 -6.81 -18.32 6.96
CA GLN A 17 -6.39 -16.97 7.34
C GLN A 17 -6.10 -16.22 6.04
N PRO A 18 -6.90 -15.22 5.63
CA PRO A 18 -6.50 -14.36 4.53
C PRO A 18 -5.27 -13.61 5.02
N LYS A 19 -4.08 -14.04 4.57
CA LYS A 19 -2.88 -13.26 4.76
C LYS A 19 -3.04 -12.07 3.84
N LEU A 20 -3.32 -10.91 4.41
CA LEU A 20 -3.39 -9.67 3.66
C LEU A 20 -2.02 -9.46 3.01
N THR A 21 -1.95 -9.53 1.70
CA THR A 21 -0.68 -9.44 0.94
C THR A 21 -0.50 -8.08 0.29
N HIS A 22 -1.61 -7.39 -0.02
CA HIS A 22 -1.59 -6.14 -0.76
C HIS A 22 -2.58 -5.14 -0.15
N ILE A 23 -2.15 -3.88 -0.06
CA ILE A 23 -3.00 -2.72 0.20
C ILE A 23 -2.91 -1.82 -1.01
N VAL A 24 -4.07 -1.41 -1.51
CA VAL A 24 -4.19 -0.48 -2.63
C VAL A 24 -4.79 0.81 -2.08
N CYS A 25 -4.02 1.90 -2.11
CA CYS A 25 -4.35 3.12 -1.36
C CYS A 25 -4.29 4.34 -2.27
N ASP A 26 -5.36 5.12 -2.29
CA ASP A 26 -5.34 6.46 -2.88
C ASP A 26 -4.51 7.41 -2.01
N ILE A 27 -3.85 8.39 -2.64
CA ILE A 27 -3.04 9.38 -1.93
C ILE A 27 -3.85 10.62 -1.61
N ASP A 28 -4.54 11.17 -2.62
CA ASP A 28 -5.08 12.52 -2.58
C ASP A 28 -6.49 12.54 -2.02
N GLY A 29 -6.69 13.14 -0.85
CA GLY A 29 -7.95 13.06 -0.10
C GLY A 29 -8.08 11.81 0.77
N THR A 30 -7.04 10.96 0.82
CA THR A 30 -7.01 9.73 1.64
C THR A 30 -5.83 9.73 2.62
N VAL A 31 -4.60 9.85 2.12
CA VAL A 31 -3.37 9.94 2.93
C VAL A 31 -3.00 11.40 3.20
N VAL A 32 -3.23 12.23 2.21
CA VAL A 32 -3.10 13.69 2.26
C VAL A 32 -4.52 14.26 2.24
N ASP A 33 -4.88 15.14 3.17
CA ASP A 33 -6.18 15.83 3.14
C ASP A 33 -6.24 16.87 2.00
N TYR A 34 -7.41 17.50 1.84
CA TYR A 34 -7.64 18.54 0.83
C TYR A 34 -6.89 19.85 1.10
N GLU A 35 -6.33 20.02 2.30
CA GLU A 35 -5.47 21.16 2.67
C GLU A 35 -3.98 20.85 2.48
N GLY A 36 -3.64 19.61 2.11
CA GLY A 36 -2.26 19.16 1.92
C GLY A 36 -1.60 18.63 3.20
N HIS A 37 -2.33 18.47 4.30
CA HIS A 37 -1.81 17.87 5.52
C HIS A 37 -1.83 16.33 5.43
N LEU A 38 -0.80 15.71 5.99
CA LEU A 38 -0.76 14.26 6.12
C LEU A 38 -1.48 13.80 7.37
N HIS A 39 -2.26 12.74 7.25
CA HIS A 39 -2.61 11.91 8.40
C HIS A 39 -1.42 11.03 8.79
N SER A 40 -0.62 11.50 9.75
CA SER A 40 0.56 10.79 10.27
C SER A 40 0.24 9.36 10.75
N GLU A 41 -0.96 9.16 11.30
CA GLU A 41 -1.45 7.86 11.76
C GLU A 41 -1.70 6.89 10.60
N SER A 42 -2.22 7.37 9.47
CA SER A 42 -2.40 6.57 8.25
C SER A 42 -1.05 6.16 7.66
N ILE A 43 -0.08 7.08 7.66
CA ILE A 43 1.29 6.79 7.24
C ILE A 43 1.93 5.70 8.09
N GLU A 44 1.85 5.84 9.42
CA GLU A 44 2.46 4.86 10.32
C GLU A 44 1.80 3.48 10.17
N SER A 45 0.48 3.45 9.98
CA SER A 45 -0.26 2.21 9.72
C SER A 45 0.19 1.52 8.42
N LEU A 46 0.42 2.29 7.35
CA LEU A 46 0.94 1.75 6.08
C LEU A 46 2.38 1.24 6.23
N ARG A 47 3.21 1.93 7.02
CA ARG A 47 4.58 1.46 7.33
C ARG A 47 4.56 0.16 8.11
N GLU A 48 3.69 0.06 9.11
CA GLU A 48 3.52 -1.16 9.89
C GLU A 48 3.10 -2.31 8.97
N ALA A 49 2.15 -2.10 8.06
CA ALA A 49 1.75 -3.10 7.08
C ALA A 49 2.94 -3.57 6.20
N VAL A 50 3.74 -2.64 5.68
CA VAL A 50 4.97 -2.97 4.92
C VAL A 50 5.94 -3.79 5.77
N SER A 51 6.12 -3.46 7.05
CA SER A 51 6.98 -4.21 7.97
C SER A 51 6.51 -5.66 8.20
N GLN A 52 5.21 -5.92 8.04
CA GLN A 52 4.59 -7.25 8.11
C GLN A 52 4.64 -8.00 6.77
N GLY A 53 5.29 -7.44 5.74
CA GLY A 53 5.41 -8.05 4.42
C GLY A 53 4.20 -7.80 3.51
N VAL A 54 3.39 -6.78 3.80
CA VAL A 54 2.30 -6.35 2.92
C VAL A 54 2.83 -5.38 1.87
N THR A 55 2.53 -5.64 0.59
CA THR A 55 2.84 -4.72 -0.49
C THR A 55 1.81 -3.59 -0.53
N VAL A 56 2.26 -2.35 -0.33
CA VAL A 56 1.42 -1.17 -0.50
C VAL A 56 1.61 -0.63 -1.92
N ILE A 57 0.50 -0.47 -2.65
CA ILE A 57 0.45 0.08 -4.00
C ILE A 57 -0.32 1.39 -3.95
N MET A 58 0.35 2.49 -4.29
CA MET A 58 -0.27 3.80 -4.26
C MET A 58 -0.96 4.15 -5.57
N LEU A 59 -2.09 4.85 -5.46
CA LEU A 59 -2.89 5.39 -6.56
C LEU A 59 -2.92 6.91 -6.47
N THR A 60 -2.68 7.60 -7.57
CA THR A 60 -2.86 9.06 -7.64
C THR A 60 -3.06 9.54 -9.07
N GLY A 61 -3.73 10.68 -9.21
CA GLY A 61 -3.77 11.44 -10.45
C GLY A 61 -2.46 12.17 -10.77
N LYS A 62 -1.54 12.24 -9.82
CA LYS A 62 -0.26 12.96 -9.94
C LYS A 62 0.82 12.13 -10.63
N THR A 63 1.92 12.80 -11.00
CA THR A 63 3.12 12.10 -11.50
C THR A 63 3.84 11.39 -10.37
N ARG A 64 4.54 10.30 -10.67
CA ARG A 64 5.41 9.61 -9.70
C ARG A 64 6.43 10.56 -9.08
N ALA A 65 7.09 11.37 -9.91
CA ALA A 65 8.10 12.32 -9.46
C ALA A 65 7.54 13.35 -8.46
N SER A 66 6.37 13.95 -8.76
CA SER A 66 5.73 14.90 -7.84
C SER A 66 5.30 14.23 -6.54
N THR A 67 4.77 13.02 -6.59
CA THR A 67 4.35 12.28 -5.40
C THR A 67 5.55 11.95 -4.51
N ILE A 68 6.64 11.44 -5.09
CA ILE A 68 7.87 11.21 -4.35
C ILE A 68 8.36 12.52 -3.72
N ALA A 69 8.44 13.61 -4.50
CA ALA A 69 8.88 14.91 -3.99
C ALA A 69 8.02 15.42 -2.81
N THR A 70 6.70 15.28 -2.89
CA THR A 70 5.78 15.62 -1.78
C THR A 70 6.11 14.83 -0.53
N PHE A 71 6.27 13.51 -0.64
CA PHE A 71 6.61 12.66 0.51
C PHE A 71 8.00 12.95 1.08
N LYS A 72 8.97 13.33 0.23
CA LYS A 72 10.29 13.81 0.68
C LYS A 72 10.19 15.09 1.51
N LEU A 73 9.45 16.08 1.02
CA LEU A 73 9.25 17.36 1.71
C LEU A 73 8.58 17.19 3.07
N LEU A 74 7.76 16.15 3.21
CA LEU A 74 7.06 15.82 4.44
C LEU A 74 7.93 14.99 5.42
N ASN A 75 9.25 14.93 5.19
CA ASN A 75 10.24 14.21 5.99
C ASN A 75 9.93 12.71 6.15
N MET A 76 9.39 12.10 5.10
CA MET A 76 9.02 10.69 5.13
C MET A 76 10.06 9.72 4.56
N GLU A 77 11.21 10.20 4.07
CA GLU A 77 12.27 9.35 3.52
C GLU A 77 12.87 8.40 4.58
N GLY A 78 13.12 7.15 4.19
CA GLY A 78 13.95 6.21 4.94
C GLY A 78 13.23 5.40 6.02
N ARG A 79 11.89 5.42 6.06
CA ARG A 79 11.08 4.60 7.00
C ARG A 79 10.03 3.81 6.21
N GLY A 80 10.40 2.64 5.70
CA GLY A 80 9.46 1.68 5.12
C GLY A 80 8.86 2.09 3.77
N ASP A 81 9.63 2.79 2.93
CA ASP A 81 9.20 3.58 1.76
C ASP A 81 8.36 2.79 0.73
N PHE A 82 7.04 2.75 0.94
CA PHE A 82 6.04 2.31 -0.05
C PHE A 82 5.85 3.31 -1.21
N ILE A 83 6.52 4.47 -1.14
CA ILE A 83 6.63 5.44 -2.24
C ILE A 83 8.11 5.70 -2.50
N SER A 84 8.62 5.17 -3.60
CA SER A 84 9.97 5.42 -4.11
C SER A 84 10.06 5.11 -5.60
N GLU A 85 11.24 5.30 -6.20
CA GLU A 85 11.48 4.87 -7.59
C GLU A 85 11.46 3.34 -7.76
N ASN A 86 11.51 2.57 -6.66
CA ASN A 86 11.48 1.11 -6.68
C ASN A 86 10.13 0.53 -6.25
N SER A 87 9.22 1.36 -5.73
CA SER A 87 7.91 0.89 -5.27
C SER A 87 6.91 0.76 -6.43
N PRO A 88 5.99 -0.22 -6.35
CA PRO A 88 4.86 -0.29 -7.28
C PRO A 88 3.94 0.92 -7.10
N GLY A 89 3.19 1.26 -8.14
CA GLY A 89 2.23 2.36 -8.06
C GLY A 89 1.51 2.64 -9.37
N VAL A 90 0.36 3.28 -9.25
CA VAL A 90 -0.52 3.69 -10.33
C VAL A 90 -0.61 5.22 -10.31
N PHE A 91 -0.13 5.82 -11.39
CA PHE A 91 0.05 7.27 -11.53
C PHE A 91 -0.74 7.79 -12.73
N LEU A 92 -0.91 9.11 -12.79
CA LEU A 92 -1.58 9.79 -13.90
C LEU A 92 -2.94 9.16 -14.23
N GLN A 93 -3.75 8.91 -13.20
CA GLN A 93 -5.09 8.30 -13.33
C GLN A 93 -5.08 6.93 -14.05
N GLY A 94 -4.01 6.16 -13.87
CA GLY A 94 -3.87 4.83 -14.48
C GLY A 94 -3.20 4.83 -15.85
N SER A 95 -2.85 6.00 -16.40
CA SER A 95 -2.07 6.07 -17.65
C SER A 95 -0.60 5.70 -17.48
N LEU A 96 -0.10 5.55 -16.23
CA LEU A 96 1.26 5.12 -15.96
C LEU A 96 1.30 4.17 -14.75
N VAL A 97 1.76 2.93 -14.94
CA VAL A 97 1.77 1.89 -13.90
C VAL A 97 3.17 1.29 -13.76
N TYR A 98 3.63 1.21 -12.51
CA TYR A 98 4.88 0.56 -12.13
C TYR A 98 4.61 -0.64 -11.21
N GLY A 99 5.38 -1.70 -11.43
CA GLY A 99 5.41 -2.93 -10.63
C GLY A 99 6.51 -2.93 -9.59
N GLU A 100 6.78 -4.11 -9.06
CA GLU A 100 7.90 -4.35 -8.15
C GLU A 100 9.22 -3.89 -8.77
N HIS A 101 10.13 -3.43 -7.92
CA HIS A 101 11.44 -2.89 -8.32
C HIS A 101 11.35 -1.72 -9.31
N GLY A 102 10.21 -1.02 -9.39
CA GLY A 102 10.01 0.11 -10.29
C GLY A 102 9.92 -0.29 -11.77
N GLN A 103 9.57 -1.55 -12.07
CA GLN A 103 9.36 -1.99 -13.45
C GLN A 103 8.19 -1.23 -14.09
N LEU A 104 8.37 -0.62 -15.26
CA LEU A 104 7.25 -0.07 -16.04
C LEU A 104 6.37 -1.23 -16.55
N ILE A 105 5.12 -1.29 -16.09
CA ILE A 105 4.14 -2.30 -16.51
C ILE A 105 3.27 -1.76 -17.65
N TYR A 106 2.82 -0.52 -17.53
CA TYR A 106 1.90 0.09 -18.48
C TYR A 106 2.14 1.58 -18.63
N ARG A 107 1.99 2.07 -19.86
CA ARG A 107 1.94 3.49 -20.22
C ARG A 107 0.90 3.67 -21.32
N ALA A 108 -0.09 4.53 -21.10
CA ALA A 108 -0.99 4.97 -22.16
C ALA A 108 -0.23 5.89 -23.13
N ASN A 109 -0.51 5.73 -24.43
CA ASN A 109 0.07 6.55 -25.50
C ASN A 109 -0.69 7.86 -25.67
#